data_AF-A0A2A5CP32-F1
#
_entry.id   AF-A0A2A5CP32-F1
#
_cell.length_a   1.000
_cell.length_b   1.000
_cell.length_c   1.000
_cell.angle_alpha   90.00
_cell.angle_beta   90.00
_cell.angle_gamma   90.00
#
_symmetry.space_group_name_H-M   'P 1'
#
loop_
_entity.id
_entity.type
_entity.pdbx_description
1 polymer ?
#
loop_
_entity_poly.entity_id
_entity_poly.type
_entity_poly.pdbx_seq_one_letter_code
_entity_poly.pdbx_strand_id
1 'polypeptide(L)'
;MENTTHIHAPVDRGLLPANPPIVDRFGRTFNYLRIALNEQCNLRCIYCMPEEGINFRSEDKLLTTKEIFRIIQIAAEMGVSKIRFTGGEPLLRKDLPKLIQYANQTKGVES
;
A
#
# COMPACT_ATOMS: atom_id res chain seq x y z
N MET A 1 12.94 41.94 -9.88
CA MET A 1 12.75 41.08 -11.06
C MET A 1 13.25 39.71 -10.61
N GLU A 2 12.45 38.69 -10.30
CA GLU A 2 11.11 38.32 -10.73
C GLU A 2 10.30 37.82 -9.52
N ASN A 3 9.00 38.13 -9.56
CA ASN A 3 8.01 37.81 -8.55
C ASN A 3 7.43 36.43 -8.89
N THR A 4 7.95 35.34 -8.34
CA THR A 4 7.40 34.00 -8.55
C THR A 4 6.20 33.82 -7.63
N THR A 5 5.04 34.29 -8.09
CA THR A 5 3.75 34.00 -7.48
C THR A 5 3.54 32.49 -7.49
N HIS A 6 3.74 31.83 -6.35
CA HIS A 6 3.24 30.48 -6.13
C HIS A 6 1.71 30.55 -6.17
N ILE A 7 1.17 30.23 -7.33
CA ILE A 7 -0.27 30.10 -7.56
C ILE A 7 -0.72 28.85 -6.80
N HIS A 8 -1.10 29.02 -5.53
CA HIS A 8 -1.80 27.96 -4.81
C HIS A 8 -3.17 27.81 -5.47
N ALA A 9 -3.42 26.65 -6.08
CA ALA A 9 -4.74 26.30 -6.57
C ALA A 9 -5.74 26.38 -5.40
N PRO A 10 -6.90 27.04 -5.56
CA PRO A 10 -7.88 27.13 -4.50
C PRO A 10 -8.40 25.71 -4.25
N VAL A 11 -8.11 25.17 -3.06
CA VAL A 11 -8.74 23.94 -2.59
C VAL A 11 -10.20 24.30 -2.33
N ASP A 12 -11.05 24.00 -3.31
CA ASP A 12 -12.49 24.13 -3.19
C ASP A 12 -12.95 23.32 -1.96
N ARG A 13 -13.38 24.04 -0.91
CA ARG A 13 -13.85 23.47 0.37
C ARG A 13 -15.32 23.03 0.30
N GLY A 14 -15.77 22.58 -0.86
CA GLY A 14 -17.00 21.79 -0.97
C GLY A 14 -16.85 20.52 -0.13
N LEU A 15 -17.92 20.13 0.58
CA LEU A 15 -17.96 19.04 1.57
C LEU A 15 -16.94 17.93 1.26
N LEU A 16 -15.87 17.88 2.05
CA LEU A 16 -14.94 16.76 1.99
C LEU A 16 -15.72 15.49 2.36
N PRO A 17 -15.52 14.37 1.63
CA PRO A 17 -16.09 13.09 2.03
C PRO A 17 -15.66 12.75 3.46
N ALA A 18 -16.46 11.92 4.15
CA ALA A 18 -16.27 11.59 5.57
C ALA A 18 -14.84 11.14 5.94
N ASN A 19 -14.08 10.63 4.96
CA ASN A 19 -12.64 10.40 5.07
C ASN A 19 -11.92 11.27 4.01
N PRO A 20 -11.11 12.27 4.42
CA PRO A 20 -10.41 13.11 3.47
C PRO A 20 -9.37 12.28 2.68
N PRO A 21 -9.25 12.48 1.37
CA PRO A 21 -8.29 11.75 0.55
C PRO A 21 -6.85 11.98 1.04
N ILE A 22 -6.01 10.95 0.93
CA ILE A 22 -4.57 11.09 1.11
C ILE A 22 -4.03 11.87 -0.08
N VAL A 23 -3.71 13.15 0.13
CA VAL A 23 -3.19 14.05 -0.90
C VAL A 23 -1.77 14.46 -0.56
N ASP A 24 -0.86 14.36 -1.53
CA ASP A 24 0.50 14.86 -1.35
C ASP A 24 0.69 16.32 -1.75
N ARG A 25 1.93 16.81 -1.64
CA ARG A 25 2.30 18.20 -1.96
C ARG A 25 2.16 18.56 -3.45
N PHE A 26 1.99 17.58 -4.33
CA PHE A 26 1.76 17.77 -5.76
C PHE A 26 0.28 17.66 -6.14
N GLY A 27 -0.62 17.50 -5.16
CA GLY A 27 -2.06 17.37 -5.40
C GLY A 27 -2.50 15.99 -5.90
N ARG A 28 -1.65 14.96 -5.78
CA ARG A 28 -2.01 13.59 -6.18
C ARG A 28 -2.79 12.91 -5.06
N THR A 29 -3.91 12.28 -5.41
CA THR A 29 -4.74 11.50 -4.49
C THR A 29 -4.32 10.03 -4.49
N PHE A 30 -4.07 9.47 -3.31
CA PHE A 30 -3.76 8.05 -3.12
C PHE A 30 -4.97 7.33 -2.53
N ASN A 31 -5.53 6.39 -3.29
CA ASN A 31 -6.67 5.57 -2.89
C ASN A 31 -6.34 4.06 -2.82
N TYR A 32 -5.06 3.69 -2.97
CA TYR A 32 -4.63 2.30 -2.91
C TYR A 32 -3.40 2.13 -2.03
N LEU A 33 -3.32 0.96 -1.38
CA LEU A 33 -2.18 0.53 -0.58
C LEU A 33 -1.57 -0.73 -1.21
N ARG A 34 -0.26 -0.68 -1.48
CA ARG A 34 0.52 -1.84 -1.91
C ARG A 34 1.31 -2.40 -0.73
N ILE A 35 1.09 -3.67 -0.41
CA ILE A 35 1.77 -4.34 0.71
C ILE A 35 2.69 -5.42 0.14
N ALA A 36 4.00 -5.29 0.36
CA ALA A 36 4.97 -6.35 0.07
C ALA A 36 4.98 -7.34 1.23
N LEU A 37 4.45 -8.54 1.01
CA LEU A 37 4.18 -9.52 2.05
C LEU A 37 5.38 -10.40 2.40
N ASN A 38 6.30 -10.55 1.46
CA ASN A 38 7.52 -11.34 1.56
C ASN A 38 8.56 -10.80 0.56
N GLU A 39 9.79 -11.26 0.67
CA GLU A 39 10.87 -10.94 -0.28
C GLU A 39 11.20 -12.15 -1.18
N GLN A 40 10.89 -13.36 -0.73
CA GLN A 40 11.17 -14.60 -1.47
C GLN A 40 10.27 -14.75 -2.69
N CYS A 41 10.83 -15.27 -3.78
CA CYS A 41 10.14 -15.60 -5.03
C CYS A 41 10.55 -17.00 -5.50
N ASN A 42 9.62 -17.74 -6.08
CA ASN A 42 9.86 -19.04 -6.71
C ASN A 42 10.43 -18.93 -8.14
N LEU A 43 10.62 -17.71 -8.66
CA LEU A 43 11.24 -17.43 -9.95
C LEU A 43 12.56 -16.65 -9.80
N ARG A 44 13.36 -16.64 -10.86
CA ARG A 44 14.66 -15.94 -10.97
C ARG A 44 14.70 -15.06 -12.22
N CYS A 45 13.80 -14.07 -12.27
CA CYS A 45 13.70 -13.16 -13.41
C CYS A 45 14.93 -12.24 -13.46
N ILE A 46 15.63 -12.21 -14.60
CA ILE A 46 16.92 -11.47 -14.78
C ILE A 46 16.91 -10.00 -14.35
N TYR A 47 15.76 -9.32 -14.41
CA TYR A 47 15.63 -7.89 -14.07
C TYR A 47 15.10 -7.64 -12.65
N CYS A 48 14.75 -8.69 -11.91
CA CYS A 48 14.06 -8.59 -10.62
C CYS A 48 14.73 -9.43 -9.54
N MET A 49 14.95 -10.71 -9.82
CA MET A 49 15.55 -11.69 -8.93
C MET A 49 16.68 -12.41 -9.70
N PRO A 50 17.88 -11.81 -9.77
CA PRO A 50 18.96 -12.34 -10.56
C PRO A 50 19.49 -13.65 -9.98
N GLU A 51 20.24 -14.41 -10.77
CA GLU A 51 20.64 -15.79 -10.44
C GLU A 51 21.65 -15.84 -9.28
N GLU A 52 22.51 -14.83 -9.18
CA GLU A 52 23.40 -14.61 -8.02
C GLU A 52 22.64 -14.41 -6.70
N GLY A 53 21.32 -14.22 -6.77
CA GLY A 53 20.43 -14.09 -5.62
C GLY A 53 20.38 -12.68 -5.06
N ILE A 54 19.49 -12.50 -4.07
CA ILE A 54 19.40 -11.26 -3.28
C ILE A 54 19.47 -11.61 -1.79
N ASN A 55 19.98 -10.69 -0.99
CA ASN A 55 20.01 -10.85 0.46
C ASN A 55 18.61 -10.62 1.03
N PHE A 56 17.91 -11.71 1.33
CA PHE A 56 16.63 -11.66 2.03
C PHE A 56 16.82 -11.27 3.49
N ARG A 57 15.90 -10.46 4.00
CA ARG A 57 15.77 -10.25 5.44
C ARG A 57 15.34 -11.55 6.12
N SER A 58 15.73 -11.69 7.38
CA SER A 58 15.24 -12.75 8.23
C SER A 58 13.73 -12.61 8.46
N GLU A 59 13.04 -13.72 8.66
CA GLU A 59 11.57 -13.75 8.77
C GLU A 59 11.04 -12.86 9.91
N ASP A 60 11.80 -12.68 10.99
CA ASP A 60 11.45 -11.81 12.12
C ASP A 60 11.41 -10.31 11.76
N LYS A 61 11.91 -9.92 10.59
CA LYS A 61 11.84 -8.54 10.08
C LYS A 61 10.61 -8.29 9.20
N LEU A 62 9.86 -9.32 8.86
CA LEU A 62 8.64 -9.18 8.07
C LEU A 62 7.46 -8.77 8.96
N LEU A 63 6.53 -8.00 8.39
CA LEU A 63 5.29 -7.65 9.08
C LEU A 63 4.47 -8.90 9.38
N THR A 64 4.09 -9.03 10.64
CA THR A 64 3.16 -10.06 11.12
C THR A 64 1.76 -9.82 10.54
N THR A 65 0.94 -10.86 10.54
CA THR A 65 -0.47 -10.79 10.11
C THR A 65 -1.23 -9.67 10.84
N LYS A 66 -0.99 -9.53 12.16
CA LYS A 66 -1.67 -8.53 13.01
C LYS A 66 -1.26 -7.11 12.65
N GLU A 67 0.00 -6.88 12.34
CA GLU A 67 0.48 -5.56 11.89
C GLU A 67 -0.11 -5.21 10.53
N ILE A 68 -0.20 -6.17 9.61
CA ILE A 68 -0.84 -5.95 8.30
C ILE A 68 -2.32 -5.61 8.47
N PHE A 69 -3.05 -6.31 9.33
CA PHE A 69 -4.43 -5.98 9.65
C PHE A 69 -4.57 -4.54 10.16
N ARG A 70 -3.71 -4.15 11.12
CA ARG A 70 -3.69 -2.79 11.66
C ARG A 70 -3.43 -1.74 10.57
N ILE A 71 -2.49 -2.00 9.66
CA ILE A 71 -2.16 -1.09 8.55
C ILE A 71 -3.35 -0.95 7.60
N ILE A 72 -4.00 -2.06 7.22
CA ILE A 72 -5.18 -2.04 6.33
C ILE A 72 -6.31 -1.22 6.95
N GLN A 73 -6.60 -1.43 8.23
CA GLN A 73 -7.64 -0.68 8.95
C GLN A 73 -7.37 0.82 8.94
N ILE A 74 -6.16 1.24 9.33
CA ILE A 74 -5.77 2.66 9.38
C ILE A 74 -5.82 3.27 7.97
N ALA A 75 -5.33 2.56 6.96
CA ALA A 75 -5.35 3.05 5.59
C ALA A 75 -6.78 3.25 5.07
N ALA A 76 -7.70 2.32 5.37
CA ALA A 76 -9.10 2.42 4.98
C ALA A 76 -9.81 3.62 5.65
N GLU A 77 -9.52 3.88 6.93
CA GLU A 77 -9.98 5.08 7.64
C GLU A 77 -9.48 6.39 7.00
N MET A 78 -8.34 6.33 6.31
CA MET A 78 -7.77 7.45 5.54
C MET A 78 -8.26 7.52 4.08
N GLY A 79 -9.24 6.69 3.69
CA GLY A 79 -9.82 6.72 2.34
C GLY A 79 -9.12 5.84 1.31
N VAL A 80 -8.23 4.92 1.71
CA VAL A 80 -7.76 3.86 0.83
C VAL A 80 -8.88 2.86 0.60
N SER A 81 -9.27 2.65 -0.66
CA SER A 81 -10.28 1.65 -1.03
C SER A 81 -9.71 0.41 -1.71
N LYS A 82 -8.45 0.44 -2.19
CA LYS A 82 -7.86 -0.69 -2.93
C LYS A 82 -6.62 -1.24 -2.25
N ILE A 83 -6.59 -2.55 -2.00
CA ILE A 83 -5.43 -3.24 -1.40
C ILE A 83 -4.78 -4.14 -2.44
N ARG A 84 -3.47 -3.97 -2.64
CA ARG A 84 -2.67 -4.81 -3.55
C ARG A 84 -1.60 -5.56 -2.77
N PHE A 85 -1.77 -6.87 -2.64
CA PHE A 85 -0.75 -7.75 -2.10
C PHE A 85 0.32 -8.06 -3.15
N THR A 86 1.57 -7.85 -2.77
CA THR A 86 2.78 -8.05 -3.59
C THR A 86 3.91 -8.62 -2.72
N GLY A 87 5.15 -8.58 -3.17
CA GLY A 87 6.32 -9.09 -2.46
C GLY A 87 7.38 -9.54 -3.46
N GLY A 88 8.03 -10.64 -3.15
CA GLY A 88 8.51 -11.57 -4.18
C GLY A 88 7.31 -12.27 -4.80
N GLU A 89 7.03 -13.51 -4.38
CA GLU A 89 5.82 -14.24 -4.77
C GLU A 89 4.82 -14.29 -3.59
N PRO A 90 3.73 -13.50 -3.62
CA PRO A 90 2.73 -13.47 -2.55
C PRO A 90 2.19 -14.85 -2.15
N LEU A 91 2.02 -15.76 -3.12
CA LEU A 91 1.45 -17.09 -2.88
C LEU A 91 2.34 -17.99 -2.01
N LEU A 92 3.60 -17.62 -1.79
CA LEU A 92 4.47 -18.33 -0.83
C LEU A 92 4.10 -18.05 0.64
N ARG A 93 3.33 -16.99 0.91
CA ARG A 93 2.92 -16.63 2.27
C ARG A 93 1.66 -17.40 2.68
N LYS A 94 1.82 -18.34 3.62
CA LYS A 94 0.78 -19.30 4.06
C LYS A 94 -0.52 -18.67 4.58
N ASP A 95 -0.44 -17.50 5.20
CA ASP A 95 -1.60 -16.79 5.76
C ASP A 95 -2.25 -15.80 4.79
N LEU A 96 -1.83 -15.75 3.52
CA LEU A 96 -2.40 -14.84 2.50
C LEU A 96 -3.94 -14.91 2.41
N PRO A 97 -4.62 -16.09 2.41
CA PRO A 97 -6.08 -16.13 2.40
C PRO A 97 -6.73 -15.36 3.56
N LYS A 98 -6.10 -15.36 4.75
CA LYS A 98 -6.58 -14.59 5.92
C LYS A 98 -6.43 -13.09 5.70
N LEU A 99 -5.33 -12.67 5.07
CA LEU A 99 -5.09 -11.27 4.70
C LEU A 99 -6.12 -10.77 3.68
N ILE A 100 -6.41 -11.57 2.66
CA ILE A 100 -7.43 -11.26 1.65
C ILE A 100 -8.82 -11.16 2.30
N GLN A 101 -9.19 -12.14 3.13
CA GLN A 101 -10.47 -12.13 3.82
C GLN A 101 -10.63 -10.90 4.71
N TYR A 102 -9.61 -10.56 5.49
CA TYR A 102 -9.63 -9.37 6.35
C TYR A 102 -9.76 -8.08 5.55
N ALA A 103 -8.98 -7.93 4.47
CA ALA A 103 -9.07 -6.76 3.59
C ALA A 103 -10.48 -6.61 3.02
N ASN A 104 -11.07 -7.70 2.52
CA ASN A 104 -12.42 -7.70 1.95
C ASN A 104 -13.51 -7.38 2.97
N GLN A 105 -13.28 -7.69 4.25
CA GLN A 105 -14.21 -7.38 5.35
C GLN A 105 -13.99 -5.99 5.95
N THR A 106 -12.91 -5.31 5.58
CA THR A 106 -12.58 -3.99 6.12
C THR A 106 -13.49 -2.94 5.49
N LYS A 107 -14.26 -2.22 6.31
CA LYS A 107 -15.15 -1.15 5.86
C LYS A 107 -14.35 -0.10 5.08
N GLY A 108 -14.79 0.21 3.85
CA GLY A 108 -14.16 1.19 2.97
C GLY A 108 -13.24 0.57 1.90
N VAL A 109 -12.86 -0.70 2.04
CA VAL A 109 -12.14 -1.44 1.00
C VAL A 109 -13.14 -2.01 -0.01
N GLU A 110 -12.84 -1.84 -1.30
CA GLU A 110 -13.60 -2.37 -2.43
C GLU A 110 -13.12 -3.80 -2.77
N SER A 111 -14.06 -4.68 -3.10
CA SER A 111 -13.82 -6.06 -3.55
C SER A 111 -13.42 -6.15 -5.02
#